data_AF-A0A1J0LTI4-F1
#
_entry.id   AF-A0A1J0LTI4-F1
#
_cell.length_a   1.000
_cell.length_b   1.000
_cell.length_c   1.000
_cell.angle_alpha   90.00
_cell.angle_beta   90.00
_cell.angle_gamma   90.00
#
_symmetry.space_group_name_H-M   'P 1'
#
loop_
_entity.id
_entity.type
_entity.pdbx_description
1 polymer ?
#
loop_
_entity_poly.entity_id
_entity_poly.type
_entity_poly.pdbx_seq_one_letter_code
_entity_poly.pdbx_strand_id
1 'polypeptide(L)'
;MKGHLHLDPRVREEAKKRLLSAKGHLEGILRMLEDPHVYCVDVLKQLKAVEGALDRVGEMVLRAHLRDHVATAHERGDVEEIVEELMEALKYR
;
A
#
# COMPACT_ATOMS: atom_id res chain seq x y z
N MET A 1 3.07 -10.01 -21.70
CA MET A 1 3.02 -8.87 -20.75
C MET A 1 1.61 -8.28 -20.80
N LYS A 2 0.92 -8.23 -19.66
CA LYS A 2 -0.44 -7.66 -19.51
C LYS A 2 -0.41 -6.13 -19.67
N GLY A 3 -0.15 -5.64 -20.89
CA GLY A 3 0.10 -4.20 -21.14
C GLY A 3 -1.03 -3.26 -20.72
N HIS A 4 -2.26 -3.78 -20.57
CA HIS A 4 -3.41 -3.02 -20.07
C HIS A 4 -3.59 -3.11 -18.55
N LEU A 5 -3.02 -4.12 -17.87
CA LEU A 5 -3.11 -4.31 -16.41
C LEU A 5 -1.97 -3.57 -15.70
N HIS A 6 -2.15 -2.25 -15.54
CA HIS A 6 -1.21 -1.38 -14.85
C HIS A 6 -1.91 -0.49 -13.82
N LEU A 7 -1.15 0.03 -12.86
CA LEU A 7 -1.69 0.98 -11.88
C LEU A 7 -1.98 2.32 -12.57
N ASP A 8 -3.19 2.88 -12.35
CA ASP A 8 -3.57 4.22 -12.83
C ASP A 8 -2.44 5.23 -12.53
N PRO A 9 -1.98 6.01 -13.52
CA PRO A 9 -0.84 6.91 -13.34
C PRO A 9 -1.00 7.93 -12.22
N ARG A 10 -2.23 8.42 -11.96
CA ARG A 10 -2.51 9.36 -10.88
C ARG A 10 -2.42 8.66 -9.53
N VAL A 11 -2.98 7.45 -9.43
CA VAL A 11 -2.87 6.62 -8.22
C VAL A 11 -1.41 6.27 -7.95
N ARG A 12 -0.63 5.96 -8.99
CA ARG A 12 0.81 5.68 -8.88
C ARG A 12 1.59 6.86 -8.31
N GLU A 13 1.39 8.07 -8.84
CA GLU A 13 2.08 9.26 -8.32
C GLU A 13 1.64 9.61 -6.89
N GLU A 14 0.36 9.45 -6.57
CA GLU A 14 -0.13 9.71 -5.22
C GLU A 14 0.38 8.67 -4.21
N ALA A 15 0.41 7.39 -4.59
CA ALA A 15 0.99 6.31 -3.78
C ALA A 15 2.46 6.61 -3.49
N LYS A 16 3.21 7.00 -4.52
CA LYS A 16 4.63 7.39 -4.40
C LYS A 16 4.82 8.53 -3.41
N LYS A 17 4.03 9.61 -3.50
CA LYS A 17 4.11 10.75 -2.56
C LYS A 17 3.85 10.33 -1.12
N ARG A 18 2.81 9.51 -0.88
CA ARG A 18 2.46 9.03 0.46
C ARG A 18 3.50 8.07 1.04
N LEU A 19 4.06 7.20 0.21
CA LEU A 19 5.15 6.30 0.61
C LEU A 19 6.43 7.09 0.95
N LEU A 20 6.74 8.17 0.23
CA LEU A 20 7.86 9.06 0.59
C LEU A 20 7.64 9.73 1.95
N SER A 21 6.40 10.14 2.26
CA SER A 21 6.06 10.67 3.59
C SER A 21 6.17 9.60 4.68
N ALA A 22 5.66 8.38 4.44
CA ALA A 22 5.79 7.26 5.37
C ALA A 22 7.25 6.86 5.60
N LYS A 23 8.09 6.91 4.55
CA LYS A 23 9.54 6.72 4.65
C LYS A 23 10.17 7.75 5.58
N GLY A 24 9.87 9.03 5.42
CA GLY A 24 10.39 10.09 6.29
C GLY A 24 9.93 9.93 7.75
N HIS A 25 8.72 9.43 7.97
CA HIS A 25 8.22 9.09 9.30
C HIS A 25 9.02 7.92 9.91
N LEU A 26 9.21 6.84 9.14
CA LEU A 26 10.02 5.71 9.57
C LEU A 26 11.46 6.11 9.91
N GLU A 27 12.08 6.97 9.11
CA GLU A 27 13.39 7.57 9.42
C GLU A 27 13.38 8.39 10.72
N GLY A 28 12.26 9.06 11.04
CA GLY A 28 12.06 9.73 12.32
C GLY A 28 12.01 8.77 13.50
N ILE A 29 11.37 7.61 13.34
CA ILE A 29 11.36 6.55 14.37
C ILE A 29 12.77 6.01 14.59
N LEU A 30 13.53 5.79 13.52
CA LEU A 30 14.93 5.34 13.64
C LEU A 30 15.77 6.34 14.45
N ARG A 31 15.64 7.65 14.19
CA ARG A 31 16.30 8.68 15.01
C ARG A 31 15.81 8.69 16.46
N MET A 32 14.52 8.49 16.69
CA MET A 32 13.95 8.41 18.05
C MET A 32 14.56 7.26 18.86
N LEU A 33 14.99 6.18 18.21
CA LEU A 33 15.66 5.04 18.85
C LEU A 33 17.14 5.29 19.17
N GLU A 34 17.74 6.39 18.70
CA GLU A 34 19.09 6.79 19.09
C GLU A 34 19.13 7.32 20.54
N ASP A 35 17.98 7.75 21.09
CA ASP A 35 17.85 8.19 22.48
C ASP A 35 17.72 6.97 23.43
N PRO A 36 18.68 6.75 24.36
CA PRO A 36 18.62 5.64 25.31
C PRO A 36 17.45 5.72 26.30
N HIS A 37 16.77 6.87 26.40
CA HIS A 37 15.63 7.09 27.29
C HIS A 37 14.27 7.03 26.57
N VAL A 38 14.25 6.66 25.28
CA VAL A 38 13.01 6.55 24.51
C VAL A 38 11.98 5.63 25.17
N TYR A 39 10.73 6.10 25.27
CA TYR A 39 9.66 5.33 25.88
C TYR A 39 8.99 4.39 24.88
N CYS A 40 8.87 3.10 25.23
CA CYS A 40 8.37 2.06 24.34
C CYS A 40 6.97 2.37 23.78
N VAL A 41 6.08 2.99 24.57
CA VAL A 41 4.72 3.33 24.12
C VAL A 41 4.74 4.40 23.03
N ASP A 42 5.69 5.33 23.05
CA ASP A 42 5.77 6.36 22.03
C ASP A 42 6.33 5.80 20.72
N VAL A 43 7.31 4.89 20.78
CA VAL A 43 7.74 4.08 19.62
C VAL A 43 6.55 3.34 19.00
N LEU A 44 5.76 2.63 19.83
CA LEU A 44 4.59 1.89 19.37
C LEU A 44 3.55 2.81 18.69
N LYS A 45 3.27 3.99 19.26
CA LYS A 45 2.36 4.97 18.63
C LYS A 45 2.87 5.41 17.26
N GLN A 46 4.17 5.71 17.14
CA GLN A 46 4.74 6.14 15.86
C GLN A 46 4.72 5.00 14.83
N LEU A 47 5.05 3.76 15.23
CA LEU A 47 4.94 2.60 14.35
C LEU A 47 3.52 2.39 13.86
N LYS A 48 2.51 2.50 14.74
CA LYS A 48 1.09 2.40 14.35
C LYS A 48 0.66 3.51 13.39
N ALA A 49 1.22 4.70 13.50
CA ALA A 49 0.97 5.77 12.54
C ALA A 49 1.54 5.45 11.16
N VAL A 50 2.73 4.84 11.09
CA VAL A 50 3.34 4.36 9.82
C VAL A 50 2.51 3.23 9.22
N GLU A 51 2.14 2.21 10.01
CA GLU A 51 1.25 1.12 9.57
C GLU A 51 -0.03 1.68 8.96
N GLY A 52 -0.73 2.58 9.66
CA GLY A 52 -1.95 3.19 9.14
C GLY A 52 -1.72 4.03 7.88
N ALA A 53 -0.52 4.62 7.69
CA ALA A 53 -0.18 5.29 6.44
C ALA A 53 0.00 4.31 5.28
N LEU A 54 0.65 3.17 5.53
CA LEU A 54 0.81 2.11 4.54
C LEU A 54 -0.54 1.47 4.17
N ASP A 55 -1.41 1.22 5.15
CA ASP A 55 -2.76 0.69 4.92
C ASP A 55 -3.57 1.58 3.98
N ARG A 56 -3.53 2.90 4.18
CA ARG A 56 -4.21 3.86 3.29
C ARG A 56 -3.67 3.83 1.86
N VAL A 57 -2.37 3.62 1.69
CA VAL A 57 -1.76 3.46 0.36
C VAL A 57 -2.23 2.16 -0.27
N GLY A 58 -2.19 1.06 0.47
CA GLY A 58 -2.67 -0.25 0.01
C GLY A 58 -4.14 -0.22 -0.40
N GLU A 59 -5.01 0.39 0.41
CA GLU A 59 -6.44 0.53 0.12
C GLU A 59 -6.69 1.35 -1.16
N MET A 60 -5.90 2.40 -1.38
CA MET A 60 -6.00 3.21 -2.60
C MET A 60 -5.58 2.41 -3.84
N VAL A 61 -4.50 1.64 -3.77
CA VAL A 61 -4.03 0.77 -4.87
C VAL A 61 -5.06 -0.32 -5.15
N LEU A 62 -5.60 -0.95 -4.10
CA LEU A 62 -6.65 -1.96 -4.21
C LEU A 62 -7.90 -1.39 -4.91
N ARG A 63 -8.38 -0.22 -4.49
CA ARG A 63 -9.53 0.43 -5.13
C ARG A 63 -9.29 0.72 -6.61
N ALA A 64 -8.08 1.15 -6.97
CA ALA A 64 -7.71 1.35 -8.37
C ALA A 64 -7.77 0.03 -9.15
N HIS A 65 -7.20 -1.05 -8.61
CA HIS A 65 -7.24 -2.37 -9.25
C HIS A 65 -8.66 -2.89 -9.46
N LEU A 66 -9.51 -2.81 -8.43
CA LEU A 66 -10.92 -3.23 -8.53
C LEU A 66 -11.68 -2.45 -9.61
N ARG A 67 -11.46 -1.13 -9.68
CA ARG A 67 -12.12 -0.25 -10.65
C ARG A 67 -11.62 -0.46 -12.08
N ASP A 68 -10.30 -0.55 -12.25
CA ASP A 68 -9.68 -0.47 -13.58
C ASP A 68 -9.58 -1.85 -14.25
N HIS A 69 -9.44 -2.92 -13.45
CA HIS A 69 -9.15 -4.26 -13.96
C HIS A 69 -10.27 -5.25 -13.69
N VAL A 70 -10.81 -5.32 -12.46
CA VAL A 70 -11.86 -6.28 -12.11
C VAL A 70 -13.19 -5.93 -12.75
N ALA A 71 -13.56 -4.64 -12.76
CA ALA A 71 -14.85 -4.18 -13.31
C ALA A 71 -15.07 -4.56 -14.78
N THR A 72 -13.99 -4.71 -15.55
CA THR A 72 -13.99 -5.05 -16.98
C THR A 72 -13.47 -6.46 -17.26
N ALA A 73 -13.18 -7.26 -16.22
CA ALA A 73 -12.58 -8.58 -16.37
C ALA A 73 -13.50 -9.59 -17.09
N HIS A 74 -14.82 -9.46 -16.89
CA HIS A 74 -15.79 -10.32 -17.57
C HIS A 74 -15.76 -10.15 -19.09
N GLU A 75 -15.55 -8.92 -19.57
CA GLU A 75 -15.47 -8.61 -21.00
C GLU A 75 -14.18 -9.16 -21.64
N ARG A 76 -13.12 -9.31 -20.84
CA ARG A 76 -11.83 -9.86 -21.27
C ARG A 76 -11.73 -11.38 -21.10
N GLY A 77 -12.65 -11.99 -20.34
CA GLY A 77 -12.61 -13.42 -20.02
C GLY A 77 -11.50 -13.81 -19.04
N ASP A 78 -11.04 -12.88 -18.19
CA ASP A 78 -9.92 -13.07 -17.26
C ASP A 78 -10.32 -12.89 -15.77
N VAL A 79 -11.60 -13.11 -15.45
CA VAL A 79 -12.16 -12.92 -14.09
C VAL A 79 -11.46 -13.79 -13.07
N GLU A 80 -11.42 -15.10 -13.28
CA GLU A 80 -10.85 -16.07 -12.35
C GLU A 80 -9.36 -15.79 -12.10
N GLU A 81 -8.58 -15.54 -13.16
CA GLU A 81 -7.15 -15.24 -13.08
C GLU A 81 -6.88 -13.99 -12.22
N ILE A 82 -7.59 -12.89 -12.49
CA ILE A 82 -7.41 -11.63 -11.75
C ILE A 82 -7.82 -11.77 -10.29
N VAL A 83 -8.93 -12.48 -10.01
CA VAL A 83 -9.39 -12.68 -8.63
C VAL A 83 -8.40 -13.54 -7.85
N GLU A 84 -7.88 -14.63 -8.44
CA GLU A 84 -6.87 -15.47 -7.79
C GLU A 84 -5.57 -14.71 -7.51
N GLU A 85 -5.07 -13.94 -8.49
CA GLU A 85 -3.89 -13.08 -8.32
C GLU A 85 -4.09 -12.07 -7.19
N LEU A 86 -5.26 -11.43 -7.13
CA LEU A 86 -5.56 -10.46 -6.08
C LEU A 86 -5.65 -11.12 -4.70
N MET A 87 -6.33 -12.27 -4.60
CA MET A 87 -6.46 -13.00 -3.35
C MET A 87 -5.11 -13.50 -2.84
N GLU A 88 -4.22 -13.94 -3.73
CA GLU A 88 -2.85 -14.32 -3.36
C GLU A 88 -2.08 -13.12 -2.77
N ALA A 89 -2.18 -11.95 -3.39
CA ALA A 89 -1.53 -10.74 -2.88
C ALA A 89 -2.05 -10.31 -1.50
N LEU A 90 -3.32 -10.56 -1.18
CA LEU A 90 -3.94 -10.20 0.10
C LEU A 90 -3.67 -11.19 1.24
N LYS A 91 -3.11 -12.37 0.96
CA LYS A 91 -2.73 -13.35 2.01
C LYS A 91 -1.58 -12.87 2.90
N TYR A 92 -0.77 -11.94 2.42
CA TYR A 92 0.32 -11.34 3.17
C TYR A 92 -0.23 -10.28 4.13
N ARG A 93 -0.79 -10.73 5.25
CA ARG A 93 -1.24 -9.91 6.38
C ARG A 93 -0.62 -10.38 7.68
#